data_AF-A0A0C3BIM8-F1
#
_entry.id   AF-A0A0C3BIM8-F1
#
_cell.length_a   1.000
_cell.length_b   1.000
_cell.length_c   1.000
_cell.angle_alpha   90.00
_cell.angle_beta   90.00
_cell.angle_gamma   90.00
#
_symmetry.space_group_name_H-M   'P 1'
#
loop_
_entity.id
_entity.type
_entity.pdbx_description
1 polymer ?
#
loop_
_entity_poly.entity_id
_entity_poly.type
_entity_poly.pdbx_seq_one_letter_code
_entity_poly.pdbx_strand_id
1 'polypeptide(L)'
;MPSTRGVTTRSKNADQHPGLAVKKNTCRSSKEVAAERQAKEDAKREKARTKAAGIKRVAEYEMAQASKDAADATPRAAPQAKPLAVVKESPAKAVHPIKRTKKLSNDDLPDGVDLKIWCRSFVSTFMQYVGSSPNPWDVPAKLACEKMQLIWDAVFPNIKYKVTSTSTAYYLALQRNADSYRSTIGSAGIAILTAYFKSQDELKDSNENRVEFAKYALDKLRFLYHKADGDDKEVSIRSSLTSSS
;
A
#
# COMPACT_ATOMS: atom_id res chain seq x y z
N MET A 1 16.95 -34.85 -67.57
CA MET A 1 17.01 -33.40 -67.82
C MET A 1 15.64 -32.79 -67.56
N PRO A 2 15.34 -32.21 -66.39
CA PRO A 2 14.06 -31.55 -66.18
C PRO A 2 14.16 -30.06 -66.53
N SER A 3 13.30 -29.64 -67.46
CA SER A 3 13.13 -28.27 -67.94
C SER A 3 12.40 -27.43 -66.89
N THR A 4 13.07 -26.41 -66.35
CA THR A 4 12.47 -25.39 -65.46
C THR A 4 11.76 -24.34 -66.31
N ARG A 5 10.44 -24.47 -66.47
CA ARG A 5 9.61 -23.37 -66.96
C ARG A 5 9.44 -22.35 -65.84
N GLY A 6 10.16 -21.24 -65.92
CA GLY A 6 9.94 -20.09 -65.05
C GLY A 6 8.54 -19.51 -65.30
N VAL A 7 7.74 -19.39 -64.24
CA VAL A 7 6.44 -18.71 -64.31
C VAL A 7 6.69 -17.21 -64.48
N THR A 8 6.50 -16.69 -65.69
CA THR A 8 6.54 -15.25 -65.95
C THR A 8 5.22 -14.63 -65.53
N THR A 9 5.25 -13.76 -64.52
CA THR A 9 4.08 -13.01 -64.07
C THR A 9 3.75 -11.87 -65.04
N ARG A 10 2.47 -11.47 -65.10
CA ARG A 10 2.00 -10.37 -65.96
C ARG A 10 2.70 -9.06 -65.59
N SER A 11 3.16 -8.30 -66.58
CA SER A 11 3.92 -7.04 -66.42
C SER A 11 3.26 -6.02 -65.49
N LYS A 12 1.92 -5.94 -65.48
CA LYS A 12 1.17 -5.04 -64.60
C LYS A 12 1.34 -5.30 -63.09
N ASN A 13 1.78 -6.49 -62.69
CA ASN A 13 1.94 -6.82 -61.26
C ASN A 13 3.29 -6.35 -60.68
N ALA A 14 4.28 -6.02 -61.53
CA ALA A 14 5.58 -5.53 -61.08
C ALA A 14 5.48 -4.15 -60.42
N ASP A 15 4.58 -3.29 -60.93
CA ASP A 15 4.46 -1.89 -60.48
C ASP A 15 3.40 -1.70 -59.38
N GLN A 16 2.44 -2.63 -59.22
CA GLN A 16 1.35 -2.49 -58.24
C GLN A 16 1.74 -2.97 -56.83
N HIS A 17 2.73 -3.85 -56.73
CA HIS A 17 3.32 -4.26 -55.47
C HIS A 17 4.83 -4.21 -55.59
N PRO A 18 5.47 -3.02 -55.48
CA PRO A 18 6.89 -2.99 -55.19
C PRO A 18 7.04 -3.67 -53.83
N GLY A 19 7.36 -4.96 -53.84
CA GLY A 19 7.52 -5.74 -52.63
C GLY A 19 8.53 -5.01 -51.76
N LEU A 20 8.07 -4.32 -50.72
CA LEU A 20 8.95 -3.76 -49.72
C LEU A 20 9.74 -4.96 -49.22
N ALA A 21 11.01 -5.03 -49.62
CA ALA A 21 11.92 -6.01 -49.09
C ALA A 21 11.86 -5.82 -47.57
N VAL A 22 11.22 -6.78 -46.88
CA VAL A 22 11.17 -6.81 -45.42
C VAL A 22 12.62 -6.71 -45.00
N LYS A 23 13.01 -5.56 -44.44
CA LYS A 23 14.38 -5.34 -43.96
C LYS A 23 14.69 -6.56 -43.09
N LYS A 24 15.75 -7.31 -43.43
CA LYS A 24 16.18 -8.43 -42.60
C LYS A 24 16.42 -7.86 -41.20
N ASN A 25 15.55 -8.18 -40.26
CA ASN A 25 15.74 -7.81 -38.87
C ASN A 25 17.08 -8.44 -38.45
N THR A 26 18.05 -7.61 -38.12
CA THR A 26 19.34 -8.05 -37.63
C THR A 26 19.07 -8.89 -36.38
N CYS A 27 19.29 -10.20 -36.49
CA CYS A 27 19.11 -11.10 -35.37
C CYS A 27 20.12 -10.69 -34.30
N ARG A 28 19.63 -10.35 -33.09
CA ARG A 28 20.51 -9.99 -31.96
C ARG A 28 21.51 -11.11 -31.73
N SER A 29 22.78 -10.76 -31.55
CA SER A 29 23.80 -11.77 -31.31
C SER A 29 23.56 -12.45 -29.96
N SER A 30 23.92 -13.73 -29.84
CA SER A 30 23.79 -14.47 -28.57
C SER A 30 24.50 -13.76 -27.40
N LYS A 31 25.61 -13.06 -27.67
CA LYS A 31 26.35 -12.26 -26.69
C LYS A 31 25.55 -11.05 -26.18
N GLU A 32 24.83 -10.35 -27.06
CA GLU A 32 23.97 -9.23 -26.66
C GLU A 32 22.80 -9.71 -25.79
N VAL A 33 22.20 -10.85 -26.14
CA VAL A 33 21.10 -11.43 -25.35
C VAL A 33 21.59 -11.88 -23.97
N ALA A 34 22.79 -12.43 -23.87
CA ALA A 34 23.40 -12.81 -22.59
C ALA A 34 23.69 -11.58 -21.70
N ALA A 35 24.25 -10.51 -22.28
CA ALA A 35 24.50 -9.26 -21.56
C ALA A 35 23.20 -8.60 -21.06
N GLU A 36 22.14 -8.59 -21.88
CA GLU A 36 20.84 -8.05 -21.49
C GLU A 36 20.19 -8.86 -20.35
N ARG A 37 20.34 -10.19 -20.36
CA ARG A 37 19.85 -11.06 -19.27
C ARG A 37 20.61 -10.80 -17.97
N GLN A 38 21.93 -10.65 -18.04
CA GLN A 38 22.75 -10.39 -16.85
C GLN A 38 22.44 -9.02 -16.24
N ALA A 39 22.29 -7.98 -17.05
CA ALA A 39 21.87 -6.66 -16.59
C ALA A 39 20.47 -6.70 -15.91
N LYS A 40 19.54 -7.50 -16.44
CA LYS A 40 18.22 -7.71 -15.82
C LYS A 40 18.31 -8.44 -14.47
N GLU A 41 19.21 -9.41 -14.34
CA GLU A 41 19.43 -10.13 -13.08
C GLU A 41 20.10 -9.25 -12.02
N ASP A 42 21.10 -8.46 -12.40
CA ASP A 42 21.77 -7.53 -11.47
C ASP A 42 20.80 -6.44 -11.00
N ALA A 43 19.99 -5.89 -11.90
CA ALA A 43 18.93 -4.95 -11.53
C ALA A 43 17.89 -5.59 -10.59
N LYS A 44 17.58 -6.88 -10.76
CA LYS A 44 16.68 -7.62 -9.86
C LYS A 44 17.32 -7.85 -8.49
N ARG A 45 18.62 -8.18 -8.44
CA ARG A 45 19.39 -8.35 -7.19
C ARG A 45 19.51 -7.05 -6.41
N GLU A 46 19.77 -5.93 -7.09
CA GLU A 46 19.86 -4.62 -6.44
C GLU A 46 18.51 -4.16 -5.87
N LYS A 47 17.42 -4.38 -6.62
CA LYS A 47 16.05 -4.16 -6.13
C LYS A 47 15.71 -5.05 -4.93
N ALA A 48 16.21 -6.28 -4.88
CA ALA A 48 16.02 -7.17 -3.72
C ALA A 48 16.83 -6.69 -2.50
N ARG A 49 18.08 -6.25 -2.72
CA ARG A 49 18.97 -5.74 -1.67
C ARG A 49 18.42 -4.47 -1.02
N THR A 50 17.95 -3.53 -1.83
CA THR A 50 17.32 -2.29 -1.34
C THR A 50 16.05 -2.56 -0.54
N LYS A 51 15.19 -3.50 -1.00
CA LYS A 51 14.02 -3.94 -0.23
C LYS A 51 14.41 -4.58 1.11
N ALA A 52 15.40 -5.47 1.11
CA ALA A 52 15.89 -6.11 2.34
C ALA A 52 16.45 -5.09 3.34
N ALA A 53 17.21 -4.09 2.86
CA ALA A 53 17.73 -3.00 3.68
C ALA A 53 16.61 -2.10 4.25
N GLY A 54 15.53 -1.89 3.49
CA GLY A 54 14.34 -1.18 3.98
C GLY A 54 13.64 -1.95 5.11
N ILE A 55 13.42 -3.25 4.93
CA ILE A 55 12.81 -4.11 5.96
C ILE A 55 13.67 -4.13 7.24
N LYS A 56 15.01 -4.20 7.10
CA LYS A 56 15.92 -4.17 8.23
C LYS A 56 15.82 -2.86 9.03
N ARG A 57 15.75 -1.71 8.34
CA ARG A 57 15.56 -0.39 8.99
C ARG A 57 14.25 -0.29 9.75
N VAL A 58 13.16 -0.85 9.21
CA VAL A 58 11.86 -0.85 9.90
C VAL A 58 11.92 -1.71 11.16
N ALA A 59 12.51 -2.92 11.07
CA ALA A 59 12.67 -3.79 12.24
C ALA A 59 13.52 -3.15 13.35
N GLU A 60 14.62 -2.47 12.99
CA GLU A 60 15.45 -1.72 13.95
C GLU A 60 14.66 -0.59 14.63
N TYR A 61 13.81 0.12 13.88
CA TYR A 61 12.95 1.17 14.43
C TYR A 61 11.88 0.61 15.39
N GLU A 62 11.24 -0.51 15.04
CA GLU A 62 10.27 -1.19 15.90
C GLU A 62 10.88 -1.69 17.21
N MET A 63 12.09 -2.27 17.17
CA MET A 63 12.80 -2.69 18.38
C MET A 63 13.18 -1.48 19.26
N ALA A 64 13.59 -0.37 18.66
CA ALA A 64 13.91 0.85 19.39
C ALA A 64 12.67 1.50 20.04
N GLN A 65 11.50 1.44 19.39
CA GLN A 65 10.23 1.91 19.96
C GLN A 65 9.77 1.02 21.13
N ALA A 66 9.79 -0.30 20.95
CA ALA A 66 9.43 -1.23 22.02
C ALA A 66 10.29 -1.08 23.27
N SER A 67 11.58 -0.75 23.11
CA SER A 67 12.48 -0.48 24.25
C SER A 67 12.15 0.84 24.97
N LYS A 68 11.60 1.84 24.27
CA LYS A 68 11.20 3.12 24.87
C LYS A 68 9.88 2.98 25.61
N ASP A 69 8.89 2.31 25.01
CA ASP A 69 7.60 2.02 25.65
C ASP A 69 7.77 1.16 26.91
N ALA A 70 8.74 0.25 26.92
CA ALA A 70 9.09 -0.54 28.11
C ALA A 70 9.76 0.29 29.22
N ALA A 71 10.46 1.38 28.87
CA ALA A 71 11.13 2.26 29.83
C ALA A 71 10.18 3.31 30.43
N ASP A 72 9.18 3.78 29.67
CA ASP A 72 8.15 4.74 30.13
C ASP A 72 6.97 4.07 30.85
N ALA A 73 6.95 2.74 30.96
CA ALA A 73 5.98 2.01 31.76
C ALA A 73 6.26 2.17 33.27
N THR A 74 5.90 3.32 33.83
CA THR A 74 5.82 3.53 35.28
C THR A 74 4.87 2.48 35.90
N PRO A 75 5.24 1.75 36.96
CA PRO A 75 4.35 0.79 37.60
C PRO A 75 3.17 1.53 38.22
N ARG A 76 2.02 1.51 37.55
CA ARG A 76 0.76 2.04 38.09
C ARG A 76 0.34 1.20 39.29
N ALA A 77 0.27 1.82 40.47
CA ALA A 77 -0.17 1.18 41.70
C ALA A 77 -1.55 0.51 41.52
N ALA A 78 -1.65 -0.75 41.93
CA ALA A 78 -2.86 -1.55 41.81
C ALA A 78 -3.98 -1.03 42.72
N PRO A 79 -5.25 -1.01 42.27
CA PRO A 79 -6.38 -0.74 43.15
C PRO A 79 -6.60 -1.94 44.10
N GLN A 80 -6.81 -1.64 45.39
CA GLN A 80 -7.00 -2.66 46.43
C GLN A 80 -8.30 -3.46 46.22
N ALA A 81 -8.19 -4.79 46.26
CA ALA A 81 -9.28 -5.73 46.07
C ALA A 81 -10.04 -6.03 47.37
N LYS A 82 -11.37 -6.22 47.28
CA LYS A 82 -12.18 -6.95 48.28
C LYS A 82 -12.11 -8.47 48.01
N PRO A 83 -12.18 -9.34 49.04
CA PRO A 83 -11.68 -10.70 48.95
C PRO A 83 -12.73 -11.78 48.60
N LEU A 84 -12.18 -12.94 48.19
CA LEU A 84 -12.70 -14.32 48.15
C LEU A 84 -13.26 -14.88 46.82
N ALA A 85 -12.40 -15.60 46.09
CA ALA A 85 -12.55 -17.04 45.88
C ALA A 85 -11.20 -17.66 45.47
N VAL A 86 -10.81 -18.73 46.17
CA VAL A 86 -9.55 -19.47 46.04
C VAL A 86 -9.48 -20.21 44.71
N VAL A 87 -8.45 -19.94 43.90
CA VAL A 87 -7.99 -20.85 42.82
C VAL A 87 -6.46 -20.97 42.89
N LYS A 88 -6.02 -22.23 42.90
CA LYS A 88 -4.66 -22.73 43.11
C LYS A 88 -3.63 -22.14 42.13
N GLU A 89 -2.42 -21.92 42.65
CA GLU A 89 -1.21 -21.55 41.91
C GLU A 89 -0.78 -22.60 40.89
N SER A 90 -0.32 -22.13 39.72
CA SER A 90 0.56 -22.87 38.80
C SER A 90 1.30 -21.91 37.85
N PRO A 91 2.48 -22.32 37.33
CA PRO A 91 3.69 -21.50 37.31
C PRO A 91 3.89 -20.65 36.04
N ALA A 92 4.88 -19.76 36.14
CA ALA A 92 5.38 -18.82 35.15
C ALA A 92 5.26 -19.30 33.68
N LYS A 93 4.50 -18.56 32.87
CA LYS A 93 4.38 -18.78 31.43
C LYS A 93 5.72 -18.55 30.75
N ALA A 94 6.27 -19.63 30.21
CA ALA A 94 7.29 -19.63 29.18
C ALA A 94 6.86 -18.74 28.00
N VAL A 95 7.80 -17.97 27.47
CA VAL A 95 7.66 -17.22 26.22
C VAL A 95 7.44 -18.24 25.10
N HIS A 96 6.18 -18.39 24.67
CA HIS A 96 5.87 -19.17 23.48
C HIS A 96 6.40 -18.42 22.24
N PRO A 97 7.15 -19.07 21.34
CA PRO A 97 7.54 -18.46 20.09
C PRO A 97 6.26 -18.09 19.31
N ILE A 98 6.14 -16.83 18.92
CA ILE A 98 5.05 -16.33 18.08
C ILE A 98 5.04 -17.16 16.80
N LYS A 99 4.06 -18.07 16.67
CA LYS A 99 3.80 -18.79 15.42
C LYS A 99 3.44 -17.74 14.38
N ARG A 100 4.30 -17.55 13.37
CA ARG A 100 3.97 -16.72 12.19
C ARG A 100 2.69 -17.27 11.58
N THR A 101 1.59 -16.52 11.68
CA THR A 101 0.35 -16.86 10.99
C THR A 101 0.66 -16.92 9.49
N LYS A 102 0.18 -17.97 8.81
CA LYS A 102 0.32 -18.07 7.35
C LYS A 102 -0.31 -16.82 6.74
N LYS A 103 0.44 -16.09 5.91
CA LYS A 103 -0.11 -14.96 5.17
C LYS A 103 -1.20 -15.50 4.26
N LEU A 104 -2.44 -15.03 4.42
CA LEU A 104 -3.50 -15.31 3.45
C LEU A 104 -3.02 -14.84 2.08
N SER A 105 -3.05 -15.73 1.11
CA SER A 105 -2.67 -15.46 -0.27
C SER A 105 -3.91 -15.41 -1.14
N ASN A 106 -3.78 -14.84 -2.33
CA ASN A 106 -4.81 -14.90 -3.36
C ASN A 106 -5.14 -16.36 -3.76
N ASP A 107 -4.26 -17.31 -3.46
CA ASP A 107 -4.46 -18.74 -3.71
C ASP A 107 -5.51 -19.37 -2.76
N ASP A 108 -5.86 -18.68 -1.67
CA ASP A 108 -6.87 -19.13 -0.69
C ASP A 108 -8.30 -18.69 -1.07
N LEU A 109 -8.48 -18.09 -2.26
CA LEU A 109 -9.78 -17.74 -2.82
C LEU A 109 -10.48 -18.99 -3.38
N PRO A 110 -11.83 -19.02 -3.43
CA PRO A 110 -12.55 -20.16 -3.97
C PRO A 110 -12.18 -20.42 -5.44
N ASP A 111 -12.14 -21.70 -5.80
CA ASP A 111 -11.79 -22.16 -7.15
C ASP A 111 -12.73 -21.55 -8.20
N GLY A 112 -12.14 -21.05 -9.30
CA GLY A 112 -12.87 -20.39 -10.39
C GLY A 112 -12.90 -18.86 -10.31
N VAL A 113 -12.32 -18.24 -9.29
CA VAL A 113 -12.17 -16.78 -9.23
C VAL A 113 -11.04 -16.31 -10.14
N ASP A 114 -11.36 -15.47 -11.13
CA ASP A 114 -10.33 -14.75 -11.88
C ASP A 114 -9.71 -13.65 -11.01
N LEU A 115 -8.41 -13.78 -10.72
CA LEU A 115 -7.62 -12.82 -9.94
C LEU A 115 -7.65 -11.40 -10.52
N LYS A 116 -7.79 -11.24 -11.83
CA LYS A 116 -7.90 -9.91 -12.46
C LYS A 116 -9.24 -9.25 -12.13
N ILE A 117 -10.33 -10.01 -12.20
CA ILE A 117 -11.68 -9.54 -11.87
C ILE A 117 -11.78 -9.27 -10.36
N TRP A 118 -11.20 -10.17 -9.55
CA TRP A 118 -11.06 -9.96 -8.11
C TRP A 118 -10.36 -8.63 -7.79
N CYS A 119 -9.16 -8.40 -8.36
CA CYS A 119 -8.41 -7.18 -8.06
C CYS A 119 -9.04 -5.91 -8.65
N ARG A 120 -9.53 -5.95 -9.90
CA ARG A 120 -9.96 -4.73 -10.63
C ARG A 120 -11.43 -4.38 -10.43
N SER A 121 -12.27 -5.37 -10.13
CA SER A 121 -13.70 -5.16 -9.95
C SER A 121 -14.05 -5.28 -8.48
N PHE A 122 -13.88 -6.46 -7.88
CA PHE A 122 -14.30 -6.67 -6.50
C PHE A 122 -13.59 -5.74 -5.51
N VAL A 123 -12.26 -5.77 -5.48
CA VAL A 123 -11.47 -4.96 -4.53
C VAL A 123 -11.65 -3.46 -4.81
N SER A 124 -11.63 -3.04 -6.08
CA SER A 124 -11.79 -1.64 -6.45
C SER A 124 -13.18 -1.09 -6.08
N THR A 125 -14.25 -1.83 -6.33
CA THR A 125 -15.61 -1.42 -5.94
C THR A 125 -15.76 -1.37 -4.43
N PHE A 126 -15.18 -2.33 -3.69
CA PHE A 126 -15.18 -2.28 -2.23
C PHE A 126 -14.42 -1.05 -1.70
N MET A 127 -13.24 -0.76 -2.26
CA MET A 127 -12.47 0.43 -1.90
C MET A 127 -13.22 1.73 -2.19
N GLN A 128 -13.94 1.81 -3.30
CA GLN A 128 -14.78 2.97 -3.62
C GLN A 128 -15.90 3.15 -2.59
N TYR A 129 -16.53 2.06 -2.14
CA TYR A 129 -17.51 2.10 -1.05
C TYR A 129 -16.88 2.60 0.26
N VAL A 130 -15.71 2.09 0.64
CA VAL A 130 -15.02 2.54 1.85
C VAL A 130 -14.62 4.01 1.75
N GLY A 131 -14.17 4.48 0.58
CA GLY A 131 -13.83 5.89 0.36
C GLY A 131 -15.03 6.84 0.47
N SER A 132 -16.24 6.35 0.21
CA SER A 132 -17.49 7.11 0.36
C SER A 132 -18.10 7.01 1.77
N SER A 133 -17.51 6.24 2.68
CA SER A 133 -18.05 6.12 4.03
C SER A 133 -17.72 7.36 4.89
N PRO A 134 -18.58 7.73 5.87
CA PRO A 134 -18.29 8.86 6.76
C PRO A 134 -16.99 8.71 7.55
N ASN A 135 -16.63 7.46 7.86
CA ASN A 135 -15.36 7.12 8.47
C ASN A 135 -14.68 6.03 7.64
N PRO A 136 -13.79 6.39 6.70
CA PRO A 136 -13.08 5.43 5.85
C PRO A 136 -12.00 4.66 6.63
N TRP A 137 -11.77 4.97 7.90
CA TRP A 137 -10.74 4.34 8.75
C TRP A 137 -11.27 3.18 9.57
N ASP A 138 -12.55 3.24 9.96
CA ASP A 138 -13.19 2.23 10.78
C ASP A 138 -14.55 1.86 10.18
N VAL A 139 -14.55 0.81 9.35
CA VAL A 139 -15.79 0.27 8.76
C VAL A 139 -16.20 -0.94 9.59
N PRO A 140 -17.38 -0.92 10.24
CA PRO A 140 -17.85 -2.04 11.05
C PRO A 140 -17.88 -3.33 10.23
N ALA A 141 -17.34 -4.41 10.79
CA ALA A 141 -17.20 -5.69 10.08
C ALA A 141 -18.52 -6.22 9.50
N LYS A 142 -19.66 -5.99 10.18
CA LYS A 142 -20.99 -6.39 9.72
C LYS A 142 -21.37 -5.69 8.40
N LEU A 143 -21.27 -4.36 8.38
CA LEU A 143 -21.52 -3.54 7.19
C LEU A 143 -20.56 -3.89 6.06
N ALA A 144 -19.29 -4.10 6.37
CA ALA A 144 -18.30 -4.51 5.38
C ALA A 144 -18.66 -5.87 4.76
N CYS A 145 -19.05 -6.87 5.56
CA CYS A 145 -19.45 -8.19 5.05
C CYS A 145 -20.71 -8.11 4.18
N GLU A 146 -21.73 -7.36 4.60
CA GLU A 146 -22.96 -7.17 3.83
C GLU A 146 -22.67 -6.53 2.46
N LYS A 147 -21.87 -5.47 2.42
CA LYS A 147 -21.52 -4.80 1.17
C LYS A 147 -20.60 -5.64 0.30
N MET A 148 -19.64 -6.33 0.89
CA MET A 148 -18.80 -7.27 0.16
C MET A 148 -19.61 -8.42 -0.44
N GLN A 149 -20.65 -8.92 0.24
CA GLN A 149 -21.52 -9.96 -0.30
C GLN A 149 -22.26 -9.44 -1.54
N LEU A 150 -22.84 -8.25 -1.48
CA LEU A 150 -23.53 -7.64 -2.64
C LEU A 150 -22.59 -7.45 -3.83
N ILE A 151 -21.35 -7.01 -3.58
CA ILE A 151 -20.33 -6.87 -4.62
C ILE A 151 -19.93 -8.26 -5.16
N TRP A 152 -19.80 -9.25 -4.29
CA TRP A 152 -19.46 -10.62 -4.67
C TRP A 152 -20.51 -11.20 -5.61
N ASP A 153 -21.78 -11.11 -5.24
CA ASP A 153 -22.91 -11.65 -6.01
C ASP A 153 -23.04 -10.96 -7.38
N ALA A 154 -22.68 -9.67 -7.46
CA ALA A 154 -22.67 -8.92 -8.72
C ALA A 154 -21.48 -9.28 -9.63
N VAL A 155 -20.29 -9.53 -9.05
CA VAL A 155 -19.05 -9.78 -9.81
C VAL A 155 -18.91 -11.26 -10.19
N PHE A 156 -19.37 -12.17 -9.32
CA PHE A 156 -19.26 -13.61 -9.47
C PHE A 156 -20.62 -14.32 -9.30
N PRO A 157 -21.61 -14.07 -10.18
CA PRO A 157 -22.95 -14.65 -10.04
C PRO A 157 -22.95 -16.18 -10.12
N ASN A 158 -21.94 -16.77 -10.75
CA ASN A 158 -21.82 -18.22 -10.94
C ASN A 158 -21.12 -18.93 -9.77
N ILE A 159 -20.53 -18.19 -8.82
CA ILE A 159 -19.75 -18.76 -7.71
C ILE A 159 -20.50 -18.53 -6.40
N LYS A 160 -21.13 -19.59 -5.89
CA LYS A 160 -21.81 -19.56 -4.60
C LYS A 160 -20.77 -19.46 -3.48
N TYR A 161 -20.57 -18.26 -2.95
CA TYR A 161 -19.64 -18.00 -1.84
C TYR A 161 -20.26 -17.00 -0.88
N LYS A 162 -20.10 -17.27 0.42
CA LYS A 162 -20.61 -16.41 1.49
C LYS A 162 -19.45 -15.66 2.14
N VAL A 163 -19.39 -14.35 1.92
CA VAL A 163 -18.46 -13.46 2.59
C VAL A 163 -18.86 -13.30 4.05
N THR A 164 -17.99 -13.77 4.94
CA THR A 164 -18.12 -13.63 6.40
C THR A 164 -16.89 -12.91 6.94
N SER A 165 -16.94 -12.38 8.16
CA SER A 165 -15.78 -11.72 8.81
C SER A 165 -14.56 -12.63 8.98
N THR A 166 -14.75 -13.95 8.88
CA THR A 166 -13.70 -14.97 8.92
C THR A 166 -13.28 -15.46 7.53
N SER A 167 -13.91 -14.95 6.46
CA SER A 167 -13.68 -15.42 5.10
C SER A 167 -12.39 -14.87 4.52
N THR A 168 -11.74 -15.66 3.64
CA THR A 168 -10.52 -15.23 2.94
C THR A 168 -10.74 -13.95 2.14
N ALA A 169 -11.87 -13.86 1.43
CA ALA A 169 -12.21 -12.69 0.64
C ALA A 169 -12.27 -11.41 1.49
N TYR A 170 -12.87 -11.51 2.69
CA TYR A 170 -12.95 -10.39 3.63
C TYR A 170 -11.56 -9.92 4.06
N TYR A 171 -10.71 -10.84 4.52
CA TYR A 171 -9.36 -10.49 4.98
C TYR A 171 -8.48 -9.94 3.85
N LEU A 172 -8.52 -10.54 2.67
CA LEU A 172 -7.73 -10.09 1.52
C LEU A 172 -8.18 -8.69 1.07
N ALA A 173 -9.48 -8.43 1.00
CA ALA A 173 -9.99 -7.13 0.64
C ALA A 173 -9.65 -6.07 1.70
N LEU A 174 -9.76 -6.39 2.99
CA LEU A 174 -9.39 -5.48 4.07
C LEU A 174 -7.87 -5.20 4.08
N GLN A 175 -7.05 -6.23 3.84
CA GLN A 175 -5.61 -6.08 3.71
C GLN A 175 -5.26 -5.15 2.54
N ARG A 176 -5.88 -5.35 1.37
CA ARG A 176 -5.66 -4.46 0.21
C ARG A 176 -6.10 -3.04 0.48
N ASN A 177 -7.19 -2.86 1.22
CA ASN A 177 -7.67 -1.56 1.65
C ASN A 177 -6.64 -0.83 2.55
N ALA A 178 -6.01 -1.55 3.47
CA ALA A 178 -4.97 -1.03 4.34
C ALA A 178 -3.65 -0.72 3.60
N ASP A 179 -3.20 -1.65 2.74
CA ASP A 179 -1.92 -1.54 2.02
C ASP A 179 -1.92 -0.42 0.96
N SER A 180 -3.09 -0.13 0.37
CA SER A 180 -3.21 0.82 -0.73
C SER A 180 -3.19 2.27 -0.24
N TYR A 181 -4.37 2.86 0.01
CA TYR A 181 -4.48 4.29 0.27
C TYR A 181 -4.09 4.62 1.72
N ARG A 182 -4.44 3.78 2.70
CA ARG A 182 -4.15 4.08 4.12
C ARG A 182 -2.65 4.14 4.39
N SER A 183 -1.92 3.10 3.99
CA SER A 183 -0.48 3.03 4.22
C SER A 183 0.30 4.02 3.33
N THR A 184 -0.01 4.08 2.03
CA THR A 184 0.75 4.92 1.09
C THR A 184 0.48 6.40 1.30
N ILE A 185 -0.79 6.82 1.42
CA ILE A 185 -1.12 8.23 1.64
C ILE A 185 -0.69 8.67 3.04
N GLY A 186 -0.91 7.82 4.06
CA GLY A 186 -0.50 8.11 5.44
C GLY A 186 1.01 8.31 5.56
N SER A 187 1.81 7.38 5.02
CA SER A 187 3.28 7.50 5.07
C SER A 187 3.80 8.70 4.28
N ALA A 188 3.23 8.99 3.10
CA ALA A 188 3.58 10.17 2.33
C ALA A 188 3.25 11.47 3.08
N GLY A 189 2.05 11.56 3.67
CA GLY A 189 1.62 12.71 4.47
C GLY A 189 2.53 12.95 5.68
N ILE A 190 2.89 11.88 6.40
CA ILE A 190 3.83 11.94 7.53
C ILE A 190 5.20 12.42 7.06
N ALA A 191 5.71 11.91 5.94
CA ALA A 191 7.01 12.32 5.40
C ALA A 191 7.03 13.81 5.03
N ILE A 192 5.96 14.30 4.39
CA ILE A 192 5.81 15.72 4.03
C ILE A 192 5.76 16.59 5.29
N LEU A 193 4.93 16.25 6.27
CA LEU A 193 4.84 17.00 7.53
C LEU A 193 6.17 16.98 8.30
N THR A 194 6.85 15.85 8.32
CA THR A 194 8.16 15.73 8.97
C THR A 194 9.20 16.61 8.28
N ALA A 195 9.20 16.66 6.94
CA ALA A 195 10.09 17.53 6.18
C ALA A 195 9.76 19.01 6.44
N TYR A 196 8.48 19.37 6.47
CA TYR A 196 8.01 20.72 6.80
C TYR A 196 8.47 21.15 8.20
N PHE A 197 8.22 20.32 9.23
CA PHE A 197 8.66 20.62 10.60
C PHE A 197 10.18 20.72 10.73
N LYS A 198 10.94 19.96 9.95
CA LYS A 198 12.40 20.08 9.94
C LYS A 198 12.90 21.34 9.24
N SER A 199 12.12 21.90 8.32
CA SER A 199 12.47 23.13 7.59
C SER A 199 12.13 24.42 8.35
N GLN A 200 11.26 24.33 9.36
CA GLN A 200 10.85 25.47 10.19
C GLN A 200 11.65 25.46 11.50
N ASP A 201 12.47 26.47 11.74
CA ASP A 201 13.35 26.54 12.92
C ASP A 201 12.56 26.45 14.23
N GLU A 202 11.35 26.99 14.29
CA GLU A 202 10.46 26.97 15.46
C GLU A 202 9.81 25.59 15.72
N LEU A 203 9.68 24.74 14.70
CA LEU A 203 9.00 23.42 14.77
C LEU A 203 9.98 22.24 14.75
N LYS A 204 11.28 22.52 14.59
CA LYS A 204 12.31 21.49 14.41
C LYS A 204 12.61 20.72 15.70
N ASP A 205 12.63 21.41 16.83
CA ASP A 205 13.12 20.85 18.10
C ASP A 205 12.07 20.75 19.22
N SER A 206 10.89 21.37 19.07
CA SER A 206 9.78 21.26 20.03
C SER A 206 8.64 20.40 19.48
N ASN A 207 8.28 19.35 20.22
CA ASN A 207 7.08 18.56 19.91
C ASN A 207 5.80 19.32 20.25
N GLU A 208 5.83 20.16 21.29
CA GLU A 208 4.72 20.99 21.73
C GLU A 208 4.29 21.94 20.61
N ASN A 209 5.24 22.62 19.97
CA ASN A 209 4.97 23.51 18.85
C ASN A 209 4.40 22.76 17.63
N ARG A 210 4.83 21.51 17.38
CA ARG A 210 4.26 20.66 16.32
C ARG A 210 2.80 20.31 16.61
N VAL A 211 2.48 20.00 17.87
CA VAL A 211 1.10 19.70 18.28
C VAL A 211 0.21 20.94 18.14
N GLU A 212 0.71 22.11 18.55
CA GLU A 212 -0.01 23.36 18.41
C GLU A 212 -0.27 23.73 16.93
N PHE A 213 0.75 23.64 16.09
CA PHE A 213 0.59 23.81 14.64
C PHE A 213 -0.41 22.80 14.06
N ALA A 214 -0.36 21.53 14.46
CA ALA A 214 -1.29 20.52 13.97
C ALA A 214 -2.73 20.81 14.39
N LYS A 215 -2.95 21.27 15.64
CA LYS A 215 -4.28 21.71 16.10
C LYS A 215 -4.78 22.91 15.30
N TYR A 216 -3.91 23.90 15.08
CA TYR A 216 -4.21 25.08 14.28
C TYR A 216 -4.56 24.71 12.83
N ALA A 217 -3.76 23.84 12.19
CA ALA A 217 -4.00 23.41 10.82
C ALA A 217 -5.29 22.60 10.67
N LEU A 218 -5.66 21.79 11.68
CA LEU A 218 -6.89 21.00 11.70
C LEU A 218 -8.14 21.84 11.99
N ASP A 219 -8.01 22.95 12.74
CA ASP A 219 -9.11 23.88 12.97
C ASP A 219 -9.68 24.34 11.62
N LYS A 220 -11.00 24.16 11.43
CA LYS A 220 -11.72 24.49 10.19
C LYS A 220 -11.10 23.95 8.90
N LEU A 221 -10.28 22.89 8.99
CA LEU A 221 -9.55 22.31 7.87
C LEU A 221 -8.69 23.35 7.12
N ARG A 222 -8.04 24.26 7.85
CA ARG A 222 -7.21 25.35 7.32
C ARG A 222 -6.14 24.88 6.32
N PHE A 223 -5.62 23.66 6.49
CA PHE A 223 -4.66 23.05 5.56
C PHE A 223 -5.17 22.89 4.11
N LEU A 224 -6.49 22.99 3.86
CA LEU A 224 -7.07 22.95 2.51
C LEU A 224 -6.92 24.27 1.75
N TYR A 225 -6.67 25.38 2.44
CA TYR A 225 -6.66 26.71 1.86
C TYR A 225 -5.23 27.23 1.69
N HIS A 226 -4.98 27.87 0.54
CA HIS A 226 -3.68 28.50 0.27
C HIS A 226 -3.39 29.69 1.20
N LYS A 227 -4.45 30.38 1.65
CA LYS A 227 -4.41 31.43 2.68
C LYS A 227 -5.46 31.10 3.73
N ALA A 228 -5.01 30.76 4.92
CA ALA A 228 -5.84 30.32 6.03
C ALA A 228 -5.94 31.38 7.15
N ASP A 229 -5.54 32.61 6.83
CA ASP A 229 -5.67 33.78 7.69
C ASP A 229 -7.16 34.16 7.76
N GLY A 230 -7.88 33.52 8.68
CA GLY A 230 -9.12 34.09 9.19
C GLY A 230 -8.81 35.37 9.96
N ASP A 231 -9.80 36.24 10.11
CA ASP A 231 -9.78 37.50 10.89
C ASP A 231 -9.61 37.27 12.42
N ASP A 232 -8.93 36.19 12.82
CA ASP A 232 -8.69 35.79 14.19
C ASP A 232 -7.45 36.54 14.71
N LYS A 233 -7.64 37.40 15.71
CA LYS A 233 -6.61 38.30 16.27
C LYS A 233 -5.45 37.61 16.98
N GLU A 234 -5.51 36.30 17.16
CA GLU A 234 -4.43 35.51 17.78
C GLU A 234 -4.22 34.24 16.97
N VAL A 235 -3.23 34.29 16.08
CA VAL A 235 -2.09 33.37 15.98
C VAL A 235 -1.40 33.82 14.70
N SER A 236 -0.57 34.83 14.88
CA SER A 236 0.38 35.32 13.89
C SER A 236 1.47 34.26 13.68
N ILE A 237 1.15 33.15 13.03
CA ILE A 237 2.16 32.43 12.23
C ILE A 237 2.25 33.22 10.92
N ARG A 238 2.72 34.46 11.04
CA ARG A 238 2.84 35.43 9.97
C ARG A 238 3.91 34.94 9.00
N SER A 239 3.46 34.60 7.80
CA SER A 239 3.90 35.29 6.59
C SER A 239 5.41 35.58 6.45
N SER A 240 6.27 34.57 6.45
CA SER A 240 7.66 34.72 6.00
C SER A 240 7.89 34.32 4.54
N LEU A 241 6.83 34.00 3.79
CA LEU A 241 6.94 33.50 2.40
C LEU A 241 6.66 34.51 1.28
N THR A 242 6.52 35.81 1.58
CA THR A 242 6.40 36.84 0.52
C THR A 242 7.22 38.09 0.83
N SER A 243 8.54 37.97 0.75
CA SER A 243 9.41 39.10 0.38
C SER A 243 10.72 38.58 -0.17
N SER A 244 10.73 38.22 -1.45
CA SER A 244 11.91 38.14 -2.33
C SER A 244 11.49 37.87 -3.77
N SER A 245 11.07 38.92 -4.46
CA SER A 245 11.42 39.29 -5.86
C SER A 245 10.47 40.39 -6.33
#